data_AF-A0A961HC50-F1
#
_entry.id   AF-A0A961HC50-F1
#
_cell.length_a   1.000
_cell.length_b   1.000
_cell.length_c   1.000
_cell.angle_alpha   90.00
_cell.angle_beta   90.00
_cell.angle_gamma   90.00
#
_symmetry.space_group_name_H-M   'P 1'
#
loop_
_entity.id
_entity.type
_entity.pdbx_description
1 polymer ?
#
loop_
_entity_poly.entity_id
_entity_poly.type
_entity_poly.pdbx_seq_one_letter_code
_entity_poly.pdbx_strand_id
1 'polypeptide(L)'
;MPRTTQRAATPARRVRTQPGGSDSDTALAQAHWCATRLLHHGWRFTRFGPGVATALTPAGDTVEMSDTAAPPHRTLHHDLCAALRTLGEANARPLAHLEVMLRLRVPITARPEQIHPWAIPGSTLAASATVRIGYWLATILSDDYRWQLVDFEASWFHAVPTDEDGLQRFTAAPPARRGRTPTSTLLAAHLATLNDAERRTLTELVTAHQRTPDRGAAPVINSDRPGLTG
;
A
#
# COMPACT_ATOMS: atom_id res chain seq x y z
N MET A 1 -13.95 2.35 35.86
CA MET A 1 -14.07 1.21 34.91
C MET A 1 -14.25 1.79 33.52
N PRO A 2 -13.18 1.96 32.72
CA PRO A 2 -13.34 2.52 31.38
C PRO A 2 -14.02 1.48 30.47
N ARG A 3 -15.10 1.89 29.81
CA ARG A 3 -15.85 1.07 28.85
C ARG A 3 -15.00 0.86 27.59
N THR A 4 -14.68 -0.38 27.29
CA THR A 4 -14.03 -0.77 26.03
C THR A 4 -15.05 -0.69 24.90
N THR A 5 -14.98 0.35 24.06
CA THR A 5 -15.81 0.46 22.86
C THR A 5 -15.17 -0.35 21.74
N GLN A 6 -15.80 -1.47 21.39
CA GLN A 6 -15.42 -2.27 20.23
C GLN A 6 -16.07 -1.64 19.00
N ARG A 7 -15.31 -0.86 18.22
CA ARG A 7 -15.81 -0.22 16.99
C ARG A 7 -15.00 -0.69 15.79
N ALA A 8 -15.70 -1.20 14.79
CA ALA A 8 -15.12 -1.51 13.49
C ALA A 8 -15.43 -0.35 12.53
N ALA A 9 -14.44 0.08 11.75
CA ALA A 9 -14.61 1.14 10.77
C ALA A 9 -15.61 0.71 9.67
N THR A 10 -16.62 1.55 9.44
CA THR A 10 -17.67 1.32 8.43
C THR A 10 -17.16 1.71 7.04
N PRO A 11 -17.23 0.83 6.03
CA PRO A 11 -16.75 1.14 4.69
C PRO A 11 -17.67 2.11 3.94
N ALA A 12 -17.08 3.04 3.19
CA ALA A 12 -17.79 3.94 2.29
C ALA A 12 -18.38 3.21 1.06
N ARG A 13 -19.50 3.74 0.55
CA ARG A 13 -20.31 3.20 -0.55
C ARG A 13 -19.53 3.19 -1.87
N ARG A 14 -19.34 2.00 -2.46
CA ARG A 14 -18.65 1.81 -3.76
C ARG A 14 -19.51 2.31 -4.93
N VAL A 15 -18.91 3.09 -5.82
CA VAL A 15 -19.37 3.29 -7.20
C VAL A 15 -18.96 2.06 -8.01
N ARG A 16 -19.92 1.42 -8.68
CA ARG A 16 -19.72 0.19 -9.46
C ARG A 16 -19.34 0.55 -10.90
N THR A 17 -18.09 0.37 -11.28
CA THR A 17 -17.66 0.28 -12.68
C THR A 17 -17.68 -1.18 -13.14
N GLN A 18 -18.05 -1.41 -14.41
CA GLN A 18 -18.16 -2.74 -15.05
C GLN A 18 -16.88 -3.58 -14.88
N PRO A 19 -16.99 -4.91 -14.69
CA PRO A 19 -15.84 -5.78 -14.49
C PRO A 19 -15.09 -6.02 -15.80
N GLY A 20 -13.77 -5.88 -15.78
CA GLY A 20 -12.91 -6.69 -16.64
C GLY A 20 -12.97 -8.16 -16.18
N GLY A 21 -12.30 -9.08 -16.88
CA GLY A 21 -12.15 -10.44 -16.34
C GLY A 21 -11.60 -10.39 -14.90
N SER A 22 -11.98 -11.35 -14.04
CA SER A 22 -11.60 -11.39 -12.61
C SER A 22 -10.11 -11.12 -12.38
N ASP A 23 -9.28 -11.58 -13.30
CA ASP A 23 -7.83 -11.50 -13.24
C ASP A 23 -7.34 -10.08 -13.57
N SER A 24 -8.00 -9.38 -14.50
CA SER A 24 -7.71 -7.98 -14.82
C SER A 24 -8.11 -7.04 -13.69
N ASP A 25 -9.25 -7.29 -13.03
CA ASP A 25 -9.68 -6.48 -11.88
C ASP A 25 -8.74 -6.69 -10.68
N THR A 26 -8.30 -7.93 -10.46
CA THR A 26 -7.32 -8.28 -9.43
C THR A 26 -5.95 -7.66 -9.72
N ALA A 27 -5.47 -7.74 -10.96
CA ALA A 27 -4.23 -7.11 -11.40
C ALA A 27 -4.30 -5.58 -11.29
N LEU A 28 -5.43 -4.97 -11.62
CA LEU A 28 -5.60 -3.52 -11.50
C LEU A 28 -5.54 -3.08 -10.03
N ALA A 29 -6.20 -3.81 -9.14
CA ALA A 29 -6.13 -3.56 -7.70
C ALA A 29 -4.71 -3.74 -7.15
N GLN A 30 -3.99 -4.79 -7.58
CA GLN A 30 -2.61 -5.04 -7.17
C GLN A 30 -1.67 -3.94 -7.67
N ALA A 31 -1.77 -3.56 -8.95
CA ALA A 31 -0.96 -2.51 -9.56
C ALA A 31 -1.23 -1.16 -8.89
N HIS A 32 -2.50 -0.81 -8.67
CA HIS A 32 -2.89 0.42 -7.98
C HIS A 32 -2.33 0.46 -6.55
N TRP A 33 -2.40 -0.64 -5.82
CA TRP A 33 -1.86 -0.72 -4.46
C TRP A 33 -0.33 -0.56 -4.44
N CYS A 34 0.39 -1.33 -5.27
CA CYS A 34 1.86 -1.26 -5.32
C CYS A 34 2.36 0.11 -5.76
N ALA A 35 1.77 0.68 -6.81
CA ALA A 35 2.12 2.00 -7.31
C ALA A 35 1.86 3.09 -6.25
N THR A 36 0.70 3.07 -5.59
CA THR A 36 0.40 4.05 -4.53
C THR A 36 1.38 3.95 -3.37
N ARG A 37 1.80 2.74 -2.96
CA ARG A 37 2.84 2.58 -1.93
C ARG A 37 4.17 3.15 -2.38
N LEU A 38 4.60 2.90 -3.61
CA LEU A 38 5.82 3.49 -4.15
C LEU A 38 5.74 5.02 -4.18
N LEU A 39 4.61 5.60 -4.58
CA LEU A 39 4.36 7.05 -4.51
C LEU A 39 4.49 7.58 -3.07
N HIS A 40 3.92 6.89 -2.07
CA HIS A 40 4.07 7.26 -0.66
C HIS A 40 5.51 7.18 -0.15
N HIS A 41 6.34 6.36 -0.81
CA HIS A 41 7.77 6.26 -0.57
C HIS A 41 8.61 7.24 -1.41
N GLY A 42 7.98 8.20 -2.08
CA GLY A 42 8.67 9.27 -2.82
C GLY A 42 9.05 8.91 -4.27
N TRP A 43 8.62 7.74 -4.76
CA TRP A 43 8.79 7.42 -6.19
C TRP A 43 7.84 8.26 -7.04
N ARG A 44 8.22 8.52 -8.30
CA ARG A 44 7.37 9.26 -9.24
C ARG A 44 7.35 8.54 -10.58
N PHE A 45 6.22 7.96 -10.94
CA PHE A 45 6.06 7.27 -12.22
C PHE A 45 6.01 8.26 -13.38
N THR A 46 6.77 7.96 -14.43
CA THR A 46 6.79 8.72 -15.68
C THR A 46 6.11 7.96 -16.81
N ARG A 47 6.13 6.62 -16.77
CA ARG A 47 5.54 5.77 -17.81
C ARG A 47 5.15 4.40 -17.25
N PHE A 48 4.02 3.88 -17.70
CA PHE A 48 3.67 2.47 -17.57
C PHE A 48 3.68 1.78 -18.95
N GLY A 49 4.05 0.50 -18.94
CA GLY A 49 3.95 -0.38 -20.10
C GLY A 49 3.64 -1.82 -19.66
N PRO A 50 3.36 -2.72 -20.61
CA PRO A 50 3.15 -4.13 -20.29
C PRO A 50 4.40 -4.72 -19.62
N GLY A 51 4.29 -5.11 -18.35
CA GLY A 51 5.39 -5.73 -17.59
C GLY A 51 6.50 -4.78 -17.14
N VAL A 52 6.39 -3.48 -17.42
CA VAL A 52 7.46 -2.50 -17.17
C VAL A 52 6.90 -1.16 -16.65
N ALA A 53 7.69 -0.48 -15.83
CA ALA A 53 7.38 0.88 -15.39
C ALA A 53 8.65 1.71 -15.29
N THR A 54 8.59 2.96 -15.75
CA THR A 54 9.67 3.92 -15.59
C THR A 54 9.28 4.91 -14.48
N ALA A 55 10.20 5.16 -13.56
CA ALA A 55 9.97 6.10 -12.46
C ALA A 55 11.25 6.83 -12.06
N LEU A 56 11.08 7.97 -11.41
CA LEU A 56 12.13 8.62 -10.64
C LEU A 56 12.17 8.01 -9.23
N THR A 57 13.37 7.66 -8.77
CA THR A 57 13.62 7.27 -7.38
C THR A 57 13.41 8.48 -6.47
N PRO A 58 13.29 8.27 -5.13
CA PRO A 58 13.27 9.38 -4.18
C PRO A 58 14.52 10.27 -4.24
N ALA A 59 15.66 9.74 -4.72
CA ALA A 59 16.89 10.50 -4.92
C ALA A 59 16.90 11.31 -6.25
N GLY A 60 15.90 11.12 -7.12
CA GLY A 60 15.77 11.81 -8.40
C GLY A 60 16.32 11.04 -9.61
N ASP A 61 16.84 9.82 -9.42
CA ASP A 61 17.38 9.01 -10.51
C ASP A 61 16.26 8.37 -11.34
N THR A 62 16.40 8.33 -12.67
CA THR A 62 15.46 7.58 -13.50
C THR A 62 15.81 6.10 -13.49
N VAL A 63 14.82 5.26 -13.18
CA VAL A 63 14.95 3.80 -13.17
C VAL A 63 13.83 3.19 -14.00
N GLU A 64 14.18 2.21 -14.83
CA GLU A 64 13.23 1.30 -15.44
C GLU A 64 13.12 0.03 -14.59
N MET A 65 11.89 -0.31 -14.24
CA MET A 65 11.53 -1.50 -13.48
C MET A 65 10.91 -2.52 -14.42
N SER A 66 11.33 -3.76 -14.26
CA SER A 66 10.73 -4.92 -14.89
C SER A 66 10.62 -6.04 -13.85
N ASP A 67 9.83 -7.04 -14.16
CA ASP A 67 9.69 -8.24 -13.33
C ASP A 67 10.82 -9.27 -13.54
N THR A 68 11.69 -9.06 -14.55
CA THR A 68 12.70 -10.05 -14.98
C THR A 68 13.97 -10.06 -14.13
N ALA A 69 14.20 -8.99 -13.36
CA ALA A 69 15.27 -8.96 -12.36
C ALA A 69 14.71 -9.50 -11.04
N ALA A 70 14.91 -10.79 -10.76
CA ALA A 70 14.60 -11.37 -9.45
C ALA A 70 15.55 -10.77 -8.40
N PRO A 71 15.11 -9.83 -7.55
CA PRO A 71 15.95 -9.37 -6.46
C PRO A 71 16.03 -10.50 -5.41
N PRO A 72 17.03 -10.52 -4.52
CA PRO A 72 17.12 -11.53 -3.46
C PRO A 72 15.90 -11.53 -2.52
N HIS A 73 15.08 -10.47 -2.57
CA HIS A 73 13.82 -10.33 -1.87
C HIS A 73 12.74 -9.80 -2.81
N ARG A 74 11.52 -10.33 -2.70
CA ARG A 74 10.36 -9.82 -3.45
C ARG A 74 10.13 -8.34 -3.14
N THR A 75 9.98 -7.50 -4.17
CA THR A 75 9.79 -6.04 -4.04
C THR A 75 8.41 -5.63 -4.55
N LEU A 76 7.96 -4.43 -4.15
CA LEU A 76 6.76 -3.83 -4.75
C LEU A 76 6.91 -3.64 -6.26
N HIS A 77 8.13 -3.38 -6.75
CA HIS A 77 8.40 -3.24 -8.19
C HIS A 77 8.07 -4.52 -8.95
N HIS A 78 8.49 -5.68 -8.42
CA HIS A 78 8.23 -6.96 -9.05
C HIS A 78 6.73 -7.23 -9.14
N ASP A 79 5.98 -7.04 -8.05
CA ASP A 79 4.53 -7.27 -8.03
C ASP A 79 3.76 -6.24 -8.87
N LEU A 80 4.23 -4.99 -8.92
CA LEU A 80 3.72 -3.99 -9.84
C LEU A 80 3.92 -4.43 -11.29
N CYS A 81 5.14 -4.79 -11.68
CA CYS A 81 5.46 -5.17 -13.06
C CYS A 81 4.72 -6.45 -13.48
N ALA A 82 4.61 -7.45 -12.60
CA ALA A 82 3.80 -8.64 -12.85
C ALA A 82 2.33 -8.27 -13.09
N ALA A 83 1.74 -7.40 -12.28
CA ALA A 83 0.38 -6.93 -12.47
C ALA A 83 0.22 -6.14 -13.79
N LEU A 84 1.17 -5.26 -14.12
CA LEU A 84 1.17 -4.48 -15.37
C LEU A 84 1.24 -5.38 -16.61
N ARG A 85 1.93 -6.52 -16.54
CA ARG A 85 1.91 -7.51 -17.63
C ARG A 85 0.50 -8.04 -17.85
N THR A 86 -0.15 -8.53 -16.81
CA THR A 86 -1.52 -9.05 -16.90
C THR A 86 -2.50 -7.98 -17.43
N LEU A 87 -2.32 -6.72 -17.03
CA LEU A 87 -3.10 -5.61 -17.58
C LEU A 87 -2.82 -5.37 -19.07
N GLY A 88 -1.56 -5.43 -19.49
CA GLY A 88 -1.15 -5.25 -20.88
C GLY A 88 -1.60 -6.37 -21.81
N GLU A 89 -1.64 -7.61 -21.32
CA GLU A 89 -2.21 -8.77 -22.02
C GLU A 89 -3.72 -8.63 -22.23
N ALA A 90 -4.43 -7.98 -21.29
CA ALA A 90 -5.87 -7.74 -21.40
C ALA A 90 -6.22 -6.71 -22.49
N ASN A 91 -5.46 -5.61 -22.61
CA ASN A 91 -5.38 -4.59 -23.68
C ASN A 91 -4.87 -3.23 -23.09
N ALA A 92 -4.85 -2.15 -23.87
CA ALA A 92 -4.35 -0.84 -23.40
C ALA A 92 -5.27 -0.12 -22.37
N ARG A 93 -6.56 -0.48 -22.25
CA ARG A 93 -7.54 0.26 -21.45
C ARG A 93 -7.29 0.16 -19.93
N PRO A 94 -7.00 -1.01 -19.33
CA PRO A 94 -6.72 -1.11 -17.90
C PRO A 94 -5.47 -0.33 -17.46
N LEU A 95 -4.44 -0.24 -18.29
CA LEU A 95 -3.25 0.58 -18.02
C LEU A 95 -3.60 2.07 -17.98
N ALA A 96 -4.35 2.56 -18.97
CA ALA A 96 -4.84 3.94 -18.96
C ALA A 96 -5.75 4.22 -17.76
N HIS A 97 -6.55 3.24 -17.33
CA HIS A 97 -7.37 3.36 -16.13
C HIS A 97 -6.50 3.48 -14.86
N LEU A 98 -5.46 2.67 -14.71
CA LEU A 98 -4.49 2.78 -13.61
C LEU A 98 -3.86 4.17 -13.55
N GLU A 99 -3.41 4.70 -14.68
CA GLU A 99 -2.83 6.05 -14.77
C GLU A 99 -3.80 7.12 -14.30
N VAL A 100 -5.08 7.04 -14.72
CA VAL A 100 -6.14 7.94 -14.27
C VAL A 100 -6.38 7.80 -12.77
N MET A 101 -6.42 6.58 -12.24
CA MET A 101 -6.62 6.34 -10.80
C MET A 101 -5.51 6.98 -9.97
N LEU A 102 -4.25 6.79 -10.36
CA LEU A 102 -3.09 7.36 -9.67
C LEU A 102 -3.08 8.89 -9.76
N ARG A 103 -3.37 9.44 -10.94
CA ARG A 103 -3.46 10.91 -11.14
C ARG A 103 -4.55 11.54 -10.29
N LEU A 104 -5.71 10.89 -10.19
CA LEU A 104 -6.85 11.35 -9.38
C LEU A 104 -6.73 10.98 -7.90
N ARG A 105 -5.65 10.28 -7.49
CA ARG A 105 -5.46 9.77 -6.13
C ARG A 105 -6.67 9.01 -5.62
N VAL A 106 -7.20 8.12 -6.47
CA VAL A 106 -8.35 7.30 -6.11
C VAL A 106 -8.04 6.54 -4.82
N PRO A 107 -8.91 6.61 -3.78
CA PRO A 107 -8.66 5.90 -2.54
C PRO A 107 -8.54 4.40 -2.76
N ILE A 108 -7.62 3.76 -2.03
CA ILE A 108 -7.53 2.30 -1.99
C ILE A 108 -8.73 1.78 -1.19
N THR A 109 -9.68 1.14 -1.88
CA THR A 109 -10.90 0.60 -1.26
C THR A 109 -10.81 -0.88 -0.90
N ALA A 110 -9.67 -1.52 -1.18
CA ALA A 110 -9.38 -2.89 -0.83
C ALA A 110 -7.86 -3.10 -0.67
N ARG A 111 -7.45 -3.70 0.45
CA ARG A 111 -6.08 -4.22 0.60
C ARG A 111 -5.85 -5.43 -0.33
N PRO A 112 -4.60 -5.77 -0.70
CA PRO A 112 -4.27 -7.04 -1.35
C PRO A 112 -4.72 -8.25 -0.52
N GLU A 113 -5.05 -9.36 -1.17
CA GLU A 113 -5.41 -10.60 -0.47
C GLU A 113 -4.26 -11.11 0.40
N GLN A 114 -3.05 -11.06 -0.16
CA GLN A 114 -1.80 -11.45 0.49
C GLN A 114 -0.91 -10.21 0.68
N ILE A 115 -0.37 -10.07 1.89
CA ILE A 115 0.65 -9.06 2.20
C ILE A 115 2.00 -9.78 2.22
N HIS A 116 2.85 -9.50 1.23
CA HIS A 116 4.18 -10.09 1.16
C HIS A 116 5.18 -9.26 2.00
N PRO A 117 6.31 -9.85 2.42
CA PRO A 117 7.35 -9.15 3.17
C PRO A 117 8.20 -8.28 2.23
N TRP A 118 7.57 -7.38 1.46
CA TRP A 118 8.26 -6.54 0.48
C TRP A 118 9.33 -5.69 1.14
N ALA A 119 10.47 -5.52 0.48
CA ALA A 119 11.49 -4.56 0.90
C ALA A 119 10.88 -3.15 1.02
N ILE A 120 11.24 -2.44 2.10
CA ILE A 120 10.74 -1.09 2.39
C ILE A 120 11.62 -0.09 1.64
N PRO A 121 11.11 0.65 0.63
CA PRO A 121 11.93 1.57 -0.14
C PRO A 121 12.53 2.67 0.74
N GLY A 122 13.84 2.92 0.58
CA GLY A 122 14.58 3.94 1.32
C GLY A 122 14.91 3.58 2.77
N SER A 123 14.49 2.42 3.29
CA SER A 123 14.83 1.99 4.64
C SER A 123 16.24 1.38 4.68
N THR A 124 17.08 1.90 5.56
CA THR A 124 18.38 1.29 5.92
C THR A 124 18.28 0.33 7.10
N LEU A 125 17.14 0.31 7.80
CA LEU A 125 16.90 -0.58 8.93
C LEU A 125 16.73 -2.02 8.45
N ALA A 126 17.55 -2.92 8.98
CA ALA A 126 17.42 -4.35 8.76
C ALA A 126 16.16 -4.87 9.45
N ALA A 127 15.14 -5.22 8.66
CA ALA A 127 13.86 -5.72 9.14
C ALA A 127 13.65 -7.18 8.73
N SER A 128 13.18 -8.03 9.65
CA SER A 128 12.78 -9.41 9.34
C SER A 128 11.58 -9.42 8.38
N ALA A 129 11.31 -10.56 7.75
CA ALA A 129 10.12 -10.71 6.90
C ALA A 129 8.82 -10.40 7.68
N THR A 130 8.74 -10.85 8.93
CA THR A 130 7.60 -10.62 9.83
C THR A 130 7.43 -9.13 10.14
N VAL A 131 8.52 -8.40 10.42
CA VAL A 131 8.47 -6.94 10.61
C VAL A 131 7.98 -6.23 9.35
N ARG A 132 8.44 -6.63 8.15
CA ARG A 132 8.01 -6.02 6.89
C ARG A 132 6.52 -6.23 6.62
N ILE A 133 5.97 -7.41 6.92
CA ILE A 133 4.51 -7.65 6.82
C ILE A 133 3.75 -6.70 7.74
N GLY A 134 4.18 -6.57 9.00
CA GLY A 134 3.57 -5.66 9.97
C GLY A 134 3.63 -4.21 9.52
N TYR A 135 4.75 -3.81 8.93
CA TYR A 135 4.94 -2.48 8.35
C TYR A 135 3.92 -2.20 7.23
N TRP A 136 3.78 -3.11 6.26
CA TRP A 136 2.82 -2.91 5.17
C TRP A 136 1.36 -2.92 5.64
N LEU A 137 1.02 -3.70 6.67
CA LEU A 137 -0.29 -3.62 7.32
C LEU A 137 -0.51 -2.25 7.98
N ALA A 138 0.50 -1.72 8.67
CA ALA A 138 0.45 -0.39 9.27
C ALA A 138 0.28 0.72 8.21
N THR A 139 0.97 0.64 7.07
CA THR A 139 0.83 1.65 5.99
C THR A 139 -0.57 1.72 5.41
N ILE A 140 -1.34 0.63 5.42
CA ILE A 140 -2.75 0.67 5.02
C ILE A 140 -3.54 1.58 5.96
N LEU A 141 -3.37 1.41 7.27
CA LEU A 141 -4.07 2.24 8.26
C LEU A 141 -3.57 3.70 8.23
N SER A 142 -2.26 3.91 8.14
CA SER A 142 -1.69 5.26 8.18
C SER A 142 -1.91 6.04 6.88
N ASP A 143 -1.80 5.39 5.72
CA ASP A 143 -1.81 6.11 4.46
C ASP A 143 -3.19 6.14 3.81
N ASP A 144 -3.91 5.01 3.84
CA ASP A 144 -5.22 4.91 3.17
C ASP A 144 -6.35 5.39 4.07
N TYR A 145 -6.25 5.10 5.38
CA TYR A 145 -7.23 5.54 6.37
C TYR A 145 -6.77 6.78 7.16
N ARG A 146 -5.54 7.27 6.95
CA ARG A 146 -4.98 8.45 7.62
C ARG A 146 -4.93 8.35 9.14
N TRP A 147 -4.91 7.13 9.69
CA TRP A 147 -4.83 6.92 11.13
C TRP A 147 -3.43 7.25 11.64
N GLN A 148 -3.36 7.91 12.79
CA GLN A 148 -2.09 8.01 13.52
C GLN A 148 -1.93 6.78 14.41
N LEU A 149 -1.01 5.88 14.06
CA LEU A 149 -0.70 4.68 14.81
C LEU A 149 0.32 4.98 15.92
N VAL A 150 0.03 4.50 17.13
CA VAL A 150 0.80 4.74 18.36
C VAL A 150 0.85 3.46 19.22
N ASP A 151 1.94 3.30 19.96
CA ASP A 151 2.16 2.21 20.94
C ASP A 151 1.86 0.80 20.42
N PHE A 152 2.86 0.12 19.85
CA PHE A 152 2.74 -1.29 19.46
C PHE A 152 3.11 -2.22 20.61
N GLU A 153 2.14 -3.07 20.96
CA GLU A 153 2.22 -4.00 22.08
C GLU A 153 1.96 -5.42 21.60
N ALA A 154 2.18 -6.40 22.48
CA ALA A 154 2.23 -7.80 22.09
C ALA A 154 0.97 -8.30 21.34
N SER A 155 -0.21 -7.75 21.54
CA SER A 155 -1.44 -8.22 20.85
C SER A 155 -2.42 -7.11 20.51
N TRP A 156 -1.95 -5.88 20.58
CA TRP A 156 -2.77 -4.69 20.46
C TRP A 156 -1.92 -3.46 20.13
N PHE A 157 -2.58 -2.41 19.68
CA PHE A 157 -1.96 -1.10 19.47
C PHE A 157 -2.97 0.01 19.76
N HIS A 158 -2.49 1.25 19.91
CA HIS A 158 -3.35 2.42 19.90
C HIS A 158 -3.33 3.12 18.54
N ALA A 159 -4.43 3.78 18.19
CA ALA A 159 -4.42 4.71 17.07
C ALA A 159 -5.41 5.86 17.30
N VAL A 160 -5.21 6.94 16.57
CA VAL A 160 -6.17 8.05 16.44
C VAL A 160 -6.74 8.00 15.01
N PRO A 161 -7.97 7.47 14.82
CA PRO A 161 -8.67 7.53 13.54
C PRO A 161 -9.06 8.98 13.18
N THR A 162 -9.11 9.34 11.89
CA THR A 162 -9.41 10.72 11.46
C THR A 162 -10.82 11.19 11.79
N ASP A 163 -11.78 10.26 11.90
CA ASP A 163 -13.21 10.58 12.02
C ASP A 163 -13.74 10.37 13.45
N GLU A 164 -12.85 10.11 14.41
CA GLU A 164 -13.21 9.84 15.80
C GLU A 164 -12.40 10.71 16.76
N ASP A 165 -13.07 11.20 17.81
CA ASP A 165 -12.40 11.98 18.85
C ASP A 165 -11.63 11.04 19.79
N GLY A 166 -10.32 10.95 19.56
CA GLY A 166 -9.36 10.51 20.55
C GLY A 166 -8.71 9.15 20.32
N LEU A 167 -7.82 8.82 21.25
CA LEU A 167 -6.99 7.62 21.23
C LEU A 167 -7.85 6.36 21.46
N GLN A 168 -7.74 5.40 20.55
CA GLN A 168 -8.46 4.13 20.61
C GLN A 168 -7.53 2.94 20.64
N ARG A 169 -7.91 1.90 21.39
CA ARG A 169 -7.17 0.64 21.47
C ARG A 169 -7.75 -0.40 20.52
N PHE A 170 -6.91 -0.97 19.67
CA PHE A 170 -7.25 -2.02 18.72
C PHE A 170 -6.59 -3.33 19.15
N THR A 171 -7.38 -4.40 19.22
CA THR A 171 -6.93 -5.73 19.63
C THR A 171 -7.18 -6.75 18.54
N ALA A 172 -6.52 -7.90 18.64
CA ALA A 172 -6.90 -9.08 17.87
C ALA A 172 -8.32 -9.51 18.30
N ALA A 173 -9.28 -9.38 17.41
CA ALA A 173 -10.61 -9.95 17.55
C ALA A 173 -10.68 -11.24 16.72
N PRO A 174 -11.55 -12.21 17.07
CA PRO A 174 -11.83 -13.35 16.21
C PRO A 174 -12.22 -12.87 14.81
N PRO A 175 -11.78 -13.55 13.74
CA PRO A 175 -12.19 -13.19 12.38
C PRO A 175 -13.71 -13.15 12.30
N ALA A 176 -14.25 -12.13 11.63
CA ALA A 176 -15.69 -11.98 11.49
C ALA A 176 -16.26 -13.26 10.84
N ARG A 177 -17.34 -13.82 11.41
CA ARG A 177 -17.99 -15.03 10.88
C ARG A 177 -18.50 -14.84 9.44
N ARG A 178 -18.65 -13.60 8.99
CA ARG A 178 -18.94 -13.20 7.60
C ARG A 178 -18.16 -11.93 7.27
N GLY A 179 -17.54 -11.89 6.09
CA GLY A 179 -16.82 -10.72 5.58
C GLY A 179 -15.30 -10.77 5.78
N ARG A 180 -14.62 -9.76 5.23
CA ARG A 180 -13.17 -9.66 5.28
C ARG A 180 -12.71 -9.16 6.64
N THR A 181 -11.72 -9.82 7.25
CA THR A 181 -11.09 -9.34 8.49
C THR A 181 -10.53 -7.93 8.31
N PRO A 182 -10.89 -6.97 9.17
CA PRO A 182 -10.35 -5.61 9.14
C PRO A 182 -8.84 -5.57 9.26
N THR A 183 -8.18 -4.61 8.60
CA THR A 183 -6.72 -4.45 8.66
C THR A 183 -6.22 -4.20 10.08
N SER A 184 -6.97 -3.45 10.90
CA SER A 184 -6.62 -3.22 12.31
C SER A 184 -6.58 -4.52 13.12
N THR A 185 -7.58 -5.39 12.94
CA THR A 185 -7.59 -6.72 13.57
C THR A 185 -6.43 -7.59 13.11
N LEU A 186 -6.07 -7.52 11.82
CA LEU A 186 -4.94 -8.27 11.27
C LEU A 186 -3.60 -7.75 11.80
N LEU A 187 -3.42 -6.43 11.90
CA LEU A 187 -2.22 -5.85 12.48
C LEU A 187 -2.08 -6.28 13.95
N ALA A 188 -3.15 -6.17 14.75
CA ALA A 188 -3.11 -6.56 16.16
C ALA A 188 -2.82 -8.06 16.35
N ALA A 189 -3.38 -8.94 15.49
CA ALA A 189 -3.04 -10.35 15.49
C ALA A 189 -1.59 -10.62 15.05
N HIS A 190 -1.09 -9.85 14.07
CA HIS A 190 0.28 -9.95 13.60
C HIS A 190 1.30 -9.53 14.66
N LEU A 191 1.00 -8.52 15.48
CA LEU A 191 1.86 -8.09 16.59
C LEU A 191 2.14 -9.22 17.60
N ALA A 192 1.21 -10.17 17.75
CA ALA A 192 1.37 -11.35 18.61
C ALA A 192 2.37 -12.37 18.08
N THR A 193 2.76 -12.26 16.81
CA THR A 193 3.79 -13.11 16.20
C THR A 193 5.19 -12.54 16.34
N LEU A 194 5.33 -11.26 16.72
CA LEU A 194 6.61 -10.58 16.84
C LEU A 194 7.23 -10.81 18.22
N ASN A 195 8.56 -10.85 18.29
CA ASN A 195 9.27 -10.68 19.56
C ASN A 195 9.45 -9.18 19.92
N ASP A 196 10.00 -8.89 21.10
CA ASP A 196 10.19 -7.50 21.57
C ASP A 196 11.13 -6.67 20.69
N ALA A 197 12.18 -7.28 20.12
CA ALA A 197 13.10 -6.57 19.24
C ALA A 197 12.45 -6.25 17.88
N GLU A 198 11.68 -7.20 17.35
CA GLU A 198 10.91 -7.02 16.12
C GLU A 198 9.80 -5.97 16.30
N ARG A 199 9.08 -5.98 17.42
CA ARG A 199 8.10 -4.93 17.75
C ARG A 199 8.75 -3.55 17.81
N ARG A 200 9.89 -3.42 18.49
CA ARG A 200 10.63 -2.14 18.54
C ARG A 200 11.04 -1.67 17.15
N THR A 201 11.55 -2.57 16.31
CA THR A 201 11.92 -2.27 14.92
C THR A 201 10.70 -1.81 14.11
N LEU A 202 9.55 -2.49 14.27
CA LEU A 202 8.31 -2.11 13.61
C LEU A 202 7.83 -0.73 14.07
N THR A 203 7.87 -0.44 15.37
CA THR A 203 7.51 0.87 15.93
C THR A 203 8.39 1.97 15.35
N GLU A 204 9.70 1.75 15.27
CA GLU A 204 10.64 2.72 14.69
C GLU A 204 10.33 3.02 13.22
N LEU A 205 10.14 1.97 12.41
CA LEU A 205 9.78 2.09 11.00
C LEU A 205 8.48 2.86 10.79
N VAL A 206 7.42 2.50 11.53
CA VAL A 206 6.11 3.14 11.39
C VAL A 206 6.13 4.58 11.91
N THR A 207 6.88 4.86 12.97
CA THR A 207 7.03 6.23 13.47
C THR A 207 7.79 7.10 12.48
N ALA A 208 8.89 6.60 11.91
CA ALA A 208 9.64 7.30 10.87
C ALA A 208 8.76 7.56 9.61
N HIS A 209 7.97 6.56 9.21
CA HIS A 209 7.02 6.68 8.09
C HIS A 209 6.02 7.81 8.32
N GLN A 210 5.37 7.84 9.48
CA GLN A 210 4.33 8.83 9.78
C GLN A 210 4.86 10.26 9.97
N ARG A 211 6.16 10.45 10.24
CA ARG A 211 6.77 11.78 10.38
C ARG A 211 7.05 12.49 9.06
N THR A 212 7.07 11.78 7.93
CA THR A 212 7.44 12.35 6.64
C THR A 212 6.26 13.18 6.10
N PRO A 213 6.31 14.52 6.10
CA PRO A 213 5.21 15.34 5.63
C PRO A 213 5.22 15.37 4.10
N ASP A 214 4.03 15.31 3.52
CA ASP A 214 3.76 15.64 2.11
C ASP A 214 4.20 14.60 1.05
N ARG A 215 3.51 13.46 1.06
CA ARG A 215 3.70 12.34 0.10
C ARG A 215 2.84 12.46 -1.16
N GLY A 216 2.44 13.69 -1.49
CA GLY A 216 1.46 14.01 -2.51
C GLY A 216 1.96 15.04 -3.52
N ALA A 217 3.24 15.15 -3.82
CA ALA A 217 3.64 15.92 -5.00
C ALA A 217 3.11 15.21 -6.26
N ALA A 218 2.35 15.93 -7.08
CA ALA A 218 1.72 15.37 -8.27
C ALA A 218 2.76 14.70 -9.20
N PRO A 219 2.42 13.56 -9.84
CA PRO A 219 3.23 13.05 -10.92
C PRO A 219 3.22 14.12 -12.03
N VAL A 220 4.39 14.65 -12.38
CA VAL A 220 4.56 15.38 -13.64
C VAL A 220 4.61 14.29 -14.71
N ILE A 221 3.43 13.88 -15.17
CA ILE A 221 3.32 13.07 -16.38
C ILE A 221 3.48 14.07 -17.53
N ASN A 222 4.72 14.24 -18.01
CA ASN A 222 4.96 15.01 -19.23
C ASN A 222 4.18 14.33 -20.35
N SER A 223 3.12 15.00 -20.78
CA SER A 223 2.31 14.60 -21.93
C SER A 223 2.96 15.11 -23.21
N ASP A 224 4.26 14.90 -23.38
CA ASP A 224 4.92 15.20 -24.65
C ASP A 224 4.75 14.00 -25.56
N ARG A 225 3.64 14.00 -26.30
CA ARG A 225 3.54 13.28 -27.56
C ARG A 225 4.46 13.96 -28.57
N PRO A 226 5.43 13.27 -29.18
CA PRO A 226 6.10 13.79 -30.37
C PRO A 226 5.14 13.70 -31.57
N GLY A 227 4.89 14.84 -32.22
CA GLY A 227 4.66 14.94 -33.66
C GLY A 227 3.34 14.38 -34.22
N LEU A 228 2.34 15.25 -34.34
CA LEU A 228 1.46 15.25 -35.51
C LEU A 228 1.85 16.47 -36.37
N THR A 229 2.81 16.26 -37.26
CA THR A 229 2.98 17.04 -38.49
C THR A 229 3.15 16.04 -39.62
N GLY A 230 2.13 15.94 -40.44
CA GLY A 230 2.03 15.13 -41.65
C GLY A 230 0.69 15.42 -42.29
#